data_AF-A0AAV7CUH6-F1
#
_entry.id   AF-A0AAV7CUH6-F1
#
_cell.length_a   1.000
_cell.length_b   1.000
_cell.length_c   1.000
_cell.angle_alpha   90.00
_cell.angle_beta   90.00
_cell.angle_gamma   90.00
#
_symmetry.space_group_name_H-M   'P 1'
#
loop_
_entity.id
_entity.type
_entity.pdbx_description
1 polymer ?
#
loop_
_entity_poly.entity_id
_entity_poly.type
_entity_poly.pdbx_seq_one_letter_code
_entity_poly.pdbx_strand_id
1 'polypeptide(L)' 'MMRILDTRGVTYKTVDISVDKCLLEEMREKCGNPSAVPPQLFLGNKYLGGYPELMDAVEDGEADKFLEGQK' A
#
# COMPACT_ATOMS: atom_id res chain seq x y z
N MET A 1 -8.43 -4.06 1.96
CA MET A 1 -7.45 -3.57 0.97
C MET A 1 -7.64 -4.21 -0.41
N MET A 2 -7.30 -5.49 -0.63
CA MET A 2 -7.27 -6.09 -1.98
C MET A 2 -8.60 -5.99 -2.75
N ARG A 3 -9.73 -6.23 -2.09
CA ARG A 3 -11.06 -6.06 -2.71
C ARG A 3 -11.32 -4.64 -3.22
N ILE A 4 -10.80 -3.61 -2.54
CA ILE A 4 -10.99 -2.22 -2.95
C ILE A 4 -10.25 -1.96 -4.26
N LEU A 5 -9.02 -2.48 -4.38
CA LEU A 5 -8.22 -2.40 -5.60
C LEU A 5 -8.87 -3.17 -6.75
N ASP A 6 -9.39 -4.37 -6.47
CA ASP A 6 -10.05 -5.24 -7.43
C ASP A 6 -11.34 -4.61 -7.99
N THR A 7 -12.21 -4.09 -7.11
CA THR A 7 -13.43 -3.36 -7.51
C THR A 7 -13.12 -2.13 -8.37
N ARG A 8 -11.97 -1.49 -8.15
CA ARG A 8 -11.51 -0.32 -8.93
C ARG A 8 -10.78 -0.70 -10.21
N GLY A 9 -10.54 -1.99 -10.47
CA GLY A 9 -9.80 -2.46 -11.65
C GLY A 9 -8.32 -2.06 -11.66
N VAL A 10 -7.75 -1.75 -10.49
CA VAL A 10 -6.35 -1.33 -10.37
C VAL A 10 -5.44 -2.54 -10.48
N THR A 11 -4.42 -2.46 -11.34
CA THR A 11 -3.40 -3.51 -11.43
C THR A 11 -2.41 -3.33 -10.28
N TYR A 12 -2.27 -4.34 -9.43
CA TYR A 12 -1.32 -4.35 -8.32
C TYR A 12 -0.52 -5.64 -8.28
N LYS A 13 0.69 -5.56 -7.71
CA LYS A 13 1.51 -6.73 -7.43
C LYS A 13 1.48 -7.00 -5.92
N THR A 14 1.11 -8.21 -5.55
CA THR A 14 1.22 -8.66 -4.16
C THR A 14 2.63 -9.19 -3.91
N VAL A 15 3.31 -8.60 -2.93
CA VAL A 15 4.56 -9.14 -2.40
C VAL A 15 4.23 -9.84 -1.09
N ASP A 16 4.45 -11.15 -1.04
CA ASP A 16 4.26 -11.91 0.19
C ASP A 16 5.47 -11.68 1.10
N ILE A 17 5.27 -10.97 2.21
CA ILE A 17 6.32 -10.71 3.20
C ILE A 17 6.34 -11.75 4.32
N SER A 18 5.43 -12.74 4.28
CA SER A 18 5.38 -13.81 5.28
C SER A 18 6.41 -14.90 5.00
N VAL A 19 6.76 -15.09 3.72
CA VAL A 19 7.74 -16.07 3.27
C VAL A 19 9.19 -15.68 3.54
N ASP A 20 9.50 -14.38 3.70
CA ASP A 20 10.87 -13.91 3.88
C ASP A 20 10.95 -12.70 4.82
N LYS A 21 11.80 -12.81 5.85
CA LYS A 21 12.04 -11.72 6.81
C LYS A 21 12.75 -10.53 6.15
N CYS A 22 13.57 -10.75 5.13
CA CYS A 22 14.23 -9.66 4.42
C CYS A 22 13.21 -8.76 3.72
N LEU A 23 12.11 -9.33 3.18
CA LEU A 23 11.03 -8.55 2.57
C LEU A 23 10.27 -7.73 3.62
N LEU A 24 10.08 -8.27 4.83
CA LEU A 24 9.50 -7.53 5.95
C LEU A 24 10.39 -6.34 6.36
N GLU A 25 11.71 -6.55 6.44
CA GLU A 25 12.66 -5.48 6.76
C GLU A 25 12.70 -4.42 5.67
N GLU A 26 12.74 -4.81 4.39
CA GLU A 26 12.67 -3.89 3.25
C GLU A 26 11.38 -3.06 3.27
N MET A 27 10.24 -3.69 3.56
CA MET A 27 8.96 -2.99 3.69
C MET A 27 9.00 -1.93 4.81
N ARG A 28 9.56 -2.28 5.98
CA ARG A 28 9.69 -1.38 7.13
C ARG A 28 10.63 -0.22 6.84
N GLU A 29 11.74 -0.47 6.15
CA GLU A 29 12.69 0.56 5.73
C GLU A 29 12.04 1.52 4.73
N LYS A 30 11.32 1.00 3.73
CA LYS A 30 10.56 1.80 2.76
C LYS A 30 9.41 2.60 3.40
N CYS A 31 8.76 2.05 4.42
CA CYS A 31 7.77 2.77 5.22
C CYS A 31 8.39 3.82 6.15
N GLY A 32 9.71 3.76 6.40
CA GLY A 32 10.35 4.55 7.46
C GLY A 32 9.85 4.22 8.87
N ASN A 33 9.23 3.05 9.06
CA ASN A 33 8.64 2.65 10.33
C ASN A 33 9.01 1.18 10.67
N PRO A 34 9.82 0.95 11.72
CA PRO A 34 10.27 -0.39 12.11
C PRO A 34 9.15 -1.29 12.66
N SER A 35 8.02 -0.70 13.05
CA SER A 35 6.84 -1.42 13.54
C SER A 35 5.73 -1.49 12.50
N ALA A 36 6.01 -1.15 11.24
CA ALA A 36 5.02 -1.26 10.17
C ALA A 36 4.60 -2.73 10.00
N VAL A 37 3.29 -2.91 9.86
CA VAL A 37 2.64 -4.20 9.66
C VAL A 37 1.90 -4.22 8.32
N PRO A 38 1.83 -5.36 7.63
CA PRO A 38 1.02 -5.47 6.41
C PRO A 38 -0.47 -5.27 6.72
N PRO A 39 -1.28 -4.81 5.75
CA PRO A 39 -0.94 -4.46 4.37
C PRO A 39 -0.39 -3.03 4.21
N GLN A 40 0.60 -2.86 3.31
CA GLN A 40 1.21 -1.57 2.96
C GLN A 40 1.21 -1.37 1.44
N LEU A 41 0.94 -0.15 0.99
CA LEU A 41 0.86 0.21 -0.43
C LEU A 41 2.04 1.06 -0.85
N PHE A 42 2.62 0.67 -1.98
CA PHE A 42 3.71 1.37 -2.64
C PHE A 42 3.38 1.51 -4.12
N LEU A 43 3.59 2.70 -4.68
CA LEU A 43 3.56 2.96 -6.11
C LEU A 43 4.98 3.17 -6.62
N GLY A 44 5.56 2.12 -7.18
CA GLY A 44 6.98 2.11 -7.54
C GLY A 44 7.85 2.30 -6.30
N ASN A 45 8.50 3.47 -6.19
CA ASN A 45 9.32 3.85 -5.03
C ASN A 45 8.60 4.77 -4.03
N LYS A 46 7.36 5.19 -4.32
CA LYS A 46 6.58 6.07 -3.45
C LYS A 46 5.78 5.24 -2.47
N TYR A 47 5.99 5.44 -1.18
CA TYR A 47 5.10 4.91 -0.15
C TYR A 47 3.78 5.69 -0.17
N LEU A 48 2.66 4.99 -0.33
CA LEU A 48 1.33 5.59 -0.33
C LEU A 48 0.72 5.57 1.07
N GLY A 49 0.88 4.47 1.80
CA GLY A 49 0.29 4.28 3.12
C GLY A 49 -0.16 2.86 3.38
N GLY A 50 -0.66 2.63 4.58
CA GLY A 50 -1.29 1.39 5.01
C GLY A 50 -2.79 1.36 4.72
N TYR A 51 -3.47 0.49 5.47
CA TYR A 51 -4.93 0.39 5.45
C TYR A 51 -5.67 1.67 5.89
N PRO A 52 -5.26 2.39 6.97
CA PRO A 52 -5.97 3.58 7.41
C PRO A 52 -5.95 4.67 6.34
N GLU A 53 -4.77 4.96 5.79
CA GLU A 53 -4.59 5.95 4.74
C GLU A 53 -5.39 5.64 3.47
N LEU A 54 -5.48 4.36 3.07
CA LEU A 54 -6.37 3.97 1.96
C LEU A 54 -7.84 4.23 2.31
N MET A 55 -8.28 3.89 3.53
CA MET A 55 -9.68 4.07 3.91
C MET A 55 -10.05 5.55 3.98
N ASP A 56 -9.17 6.39 4.53
CA ASP A 56 -9.32 7.85 4.56
C ASP A 56 -9.51 8.40 3.12
N ALA A 57 -8.64 8.00 2.18
CA ALA A 57 -8.79 8.36 0.78
C ALA A 57 -10.06 7.80 0.12
N VAL A 58 -10.55 6.63 0.54
CA VAL A 58 -11.82 6.07 0.04
C VAL A 58 -13.00 6.88 0.57
N GLU A 59 -12.98 7.27 1.84
CA GLU A 59 -14.01 8.09 2.49
C GLU A 59 -14.08 9.49 1.88
N ASP A 60 -12.93 10.09 1.58
CA ASP A 60 -12.83 11.39 0.90
C ASP A 60 -13.11 11.32 -0.61
N GLY A 61 -13.27 10.12 -1.17
CA GLY A 61 -13.47 9.92 -2.61
C GLY A 61 -12.22 10.17 -3.46
N GLU A 62 -11.04 10.23 -2.84
CA GLU A 62 -9.74 10.45 -3.48
C GLU A 62 -8.91 9.18 -3.68
N ALA A 63 -9.48 8.00 -3.42
CA ALA A 63 -8.77 6.73 -3.54
C ALA A 63 -8.16 6.47 -4.93
N ASP A 64 -8.78 6.94 -6.02
CA ASP A 64 -8.17 6.82 -7.36
C ASP A 64 -6.88 7.67 -7.44
N LYS A 65 -6.91 8.91 -6.94
CA LYS A 65 -5.73 9.78 -6.87
C LYS A 65 -4.63 9.21 -5.96
N PHE A 66 -5.04 8.59 -4.86
CA PHE A 66 -4.15 7.89 -3.95
C PHE A 66 -3.42 6.75 -4.66
N LEU A 67 -4.13 5.95 -5.47
CA LEU A 67 -3.58 4.79 -6.17
C LEU A 67 -2.83 5.13 -7.46
N GLU A 68 -3.21 6.18 -8.17
CA GLU A 68 -2.49 6.70 -9.34
C GLU A 68 -1.22 7.48 -8.96
N GLY A 69 -1.05 7.76 -7.67
CA GLY A 69 0.12 8.42 -7.09
C GLY A 69 0.45 9.74 -7.75
N GLN A 70 -0.48 10.69 -7.67
CA GLN A 70 -0.33 12.12 -8.00
C GLN A 70 0.53 12.42 -9.24
N LYS A 71 -0.18 12.72 -10.33
CA LYS A 71 0.36 13.38 -11.52
C LYS A 71 1.04 14.72 -11.20
#